data_AF-A0A0T5P744-F1
#
_entry.id   AF-A0A0T5P744-F1
#
_cell.length_a   1.000
_cell.length_b   1.000
_cell.length_c   1.000
_cell.angle_alpha   90.00
_cell.angle_beta   90.00
_cell.angle_gamma   90.00
#
_symmetry.space_group_name_H-M   'P 1'
#
loop_
_entity.id
_entity.type
_entity.pdbx_description
1 polymer ?
#
loop_
_entity_poly.entity_id
_entity_poly.type
_entity_poly.pdbx_seq_one_letter_code
_entity_poly.pdbx_strand_id
1 'polypeptide(L)'
;MCCSKNSGCDDLRLLSRKQLIRRWQCGSDALFWRAERDGLLLPHRDGRRTGYAEGDVFAFEGGRPPKGLLEAYRADLMTPDDVAARCPLTRGTILDRARKGVLPARRIGTAWRFVPAEVARWLKTWP
;
A
#
# COMPACT_ATOMS: atom_id res chain seq x y z
N MET A 1 -17.51 30.54 14.68
CA MET A 1 -16.08 30.28 14.92
C MET A 1 -15.96 29.31 16.09
N CYS A 2 -15.70 28.04 15.84
CA CYS A 2 -15.19 27.08 16.82
C CYS A 2 -14.44 25.97 16.05
N CYS A 3 -13.20 26.24 15.65
CA CYS A 3 -12.27 25.21 15.21
C CYS A 3 -11.39 24.86 16.42
N SER A 4 -11.65 23.75 17.07
CA SER A 4 -10.72 23.17 18.02
C SER A 4 -10.96 21.67 18.11
N LYS A 5 -9.98 20.93 17.58
CA LYS A 5 -9.45 19.72 18.22
C LYS A 5 -8.03 19.52 17.72
N ASN A 6 -7.08 19.90 18.59
CA ASN A 6 -5.71 19.41 18.59
C ASN A 6 -5.72 17.89 18.44
N SER A 7 -5.02 17.36 17.45
CA SER A 7 -4.48 16.01 17.43
C SER A 7 -3.30 16.05 16.49
N GLY A 8 -2.08 15.91 17.04
CA GLY A 8 -0.82 15.65 16.36
C GLY A 8 -0.62 16.33 15.01
N CYS A 9 0.30 17.29 14.98
CA CYS A 9 1.09 17.58 13.78
C CYS A 9 1.86 16.30 13.36
N ASP A 10 1.15 15.34 12.79
CA ASP A 10 1.70 14.34 11.88
C ASP A 10 1.46 14.98 10.52
N ASP A 11 2.54 15.29 9.81
CA ASP A 11 2.55 15.72 8.41
C ASP A 11 1.63 14.77 7.63
N LEU A 12 0.35 15.15 7.46
CA LEU A 12 -0.63 14.35 6.75
C LEU A 12 -0.21 14.36 5.28
N ARG A 13 0.72 13.48 4.94
CA ARG A 13 1.23 13.32 3.60
C ARG A 13 0.07 12.83 2.74
N LEU A 14 -0.56 13.77 2.04
CA LEU A 14 -1.66 13.49 1.13
C LEU A 14 -1.09 12.92 -0.17
N LEU A 15 -1.47 11.69 -0.46
CA LEU A 15 -1.12 10.99 -1.69
C LEU A 15 -2.24 11.21 -2.72
N SER A 16 -1.90 11.77 -3.88
CA SER A 16 -2.83 11.88 -5.00
C SER A 16 -3.11 10.51 -5.63
N ARG A 17 -4.25 10.36 -6.33
CA ARG A 17 -4.57 9.15 -7.12
C ARG A 17 -3.43 8.74 -8.06
N LYS A 18 -2.78 9.71 -8.72
CA LYS A 18 -1.65 9.47 -9.63
C LYS A 18 -0.43 8.89 -8.91
N GLN A 19 -0.11 9.39 -7.73
CA GLN A 19 0.98 8.85 -6.91
C GLN A 19 0.65 7.44 -6.44
N LEU A 20 -0.59 7.17 -6.04
CA LEU A 20 -1.03 5.84 -5.62
C LEU A 20 -1.00 4.84 -6.78
N ILE A 21 -1.49 5.21 -7.96
CA ILE A 21 -1.44 4.33 -9.15
C ILE A 21 0.01 3.96 -9.50
N ARG A 22 0.92 4.95 -9.45
CA ARG A 22 2.35 4.72 -9.68
C ARG A 22 2.92 3.76 -8.62
N ARG A 23 2.71 4.07 -7.34
CA ARG A 23 3.23 3.27 -6.23
C ARG A 23 2.69 1.84 -6.24
N TRP A 24 1.39 1.69 -6.45
CA TRP A 24 0.76 0.39 -6.50
C TRP A 24 1.06 -0.37 -7.78
N GLN A 25 1.58 0.31 -8.83
CA GLN A 25 1.70 -0.26 -10.18
C GLN A 25 0.39 -0.93 -10.63
N CYS A 26 -0.73 -0.38 -10.15
CA CYS A 26 -2.10 -0.75 -10.48
C CYS A 26 -3.05 0.28 -9.91
N GLY A 27 -4.30 0.21 -10.34
CA GLY A 27 -5.34 1.12 -9.88
C GLY A 27 -5.97 1.81 -11.08
N SER A 28 -7.27 2.03 -10.95
CA SER A 28 -8.09 2.72 -11.92
C SER A 28 -9.03 3.64 -11.16
N ASP A 29 -9.63 4.60 -11.86
CA ASP A 29 -10.61 5.49 -11.23
C ASP A 29 -11.76 4.69 -10.59
N ALA A 30 -12.17 3.58 -11.22
CA ALA A 30 -13.16 2.66 -10.67
C ALA A 30 -12.74 2.01 -9.34
N LEU A 31 -11.44 1.74 -9.12
CA LEU A 31 -10.95 1.24 -7.83
C LEU A 31 -11.13 2.31 -6.76
N PHE A 32 -10.74 3.55 -7.04
CA PHE A 32 -10.91 4.66 -6.10
C PHE A 32 -12.39 4.91 -5.82
N TRP A 33 -13.23 4.97 -6.85
CA TRP A 33 -14.66 5.18 -6.68
C TRP A 33 -15.32 4.12 -5.80
N ARG A 34 -14.98 2.83 -6.01
CA ARG A 34 -15.47 1.75 -5.15
C ARG A 34 -14.95 1.88 -3.72
N ALA A 35 -13.65 2.11 -3.54
CA ALA A 35 -13.05 2.26 -2.22
C ALA A 35 -13.62 3.45 -1.44
N GLU A 36 -13.90 4.56 -2.11
CA GLU A 36 -14.54 5.75 -1.54
C GLU A 36 -16.00 5.47 -1.16
N ARG A 37 -16.76 4.84 -2.06
CA ARG A 37 -18.16 4.48 -1.82
C ARG A 37 -18.31 3.50 -0.66
N ASP A 38 -17.42 2.54 -0.57
CA ASP A 38 -17.42 1.52 0.49
C ASP A 38 -16.77 2.07 1.80
N GLY A 39 -16.32 3.33 1.82
CA GLY A 39 -15.75 4.01 2.99
C GLY A 39 -14.37 3.52 3.41
N LEU A 40 -13.69 2.74 2.57
CA LEU A 40 -12.39 2.14 2.85
C LEU A 40 -11.21 3.09 2.60
N LEU A 41 -11.39 4.08 1.73
CA LEU A 41 -10.38 5.06 1.40
C LEU A 41 -11.05 6.43 1.21
N LEU A 42 -10.88 7.32 2.18
CA LEU A 42 -11.58 8.60 2.22
C LEU A 42 -10.69 9.72 1.65
N PRO A 43 -11.17 10.50 0.67
CA PRO A 43 -10.41 11.60 0.12
C PRO A 43 -10.41 12.76 1.12
N HIS A 44 -9.22 13.24 1.46
CA HIS A 44 -9.01 14.44 2.25
C HIS A 44 -8.80 15.64 1.32
N ARG A 45 -9.41 16.77 1.68
CA ARG A 45 -9.23 18.06 1.00
C ARG A 45 -8.49 19.02 1.92
N ASP A 46 -7.29 19.40 1.51
CA ASP A 46 -6.49 20.44 2.14
C ASP A 46 -6.34 21.61 1.18
N GLY A 47 -7.21 22.61 1.32
CA GLY A 47 -7.31 23.76 0.42
C GLY A 47 -7.53 23.34 -1.03
N ARG A 48 -6.50 23.52 -1.88
CA ARG A 48 -6.52 23.16 -3.31
C ARG A 48 -6.04 21.73 -3.59
N ARG A 49 -5.52 21.02 -2.59
CA ARG A 49 -5.00 19.65 -2.73
C ARG A 49 -6.07 18.65 -2.31
N THR A 50 -6.32 17.66 -3.17
CA THR A 50 -7.14 16.49 -2.83
C THR A 50 -6.26 15.26 -2.90
N GLY A 51 -6.28 14.44 -1.86
CA GLY A 51 -5.51 13.21 -1.79
C GLY A 51 -5.99 12.33 -0.65
N TYR A 52 -5.26 11.26 -0.38
CA TYR A 52 -5.57 10.33 0.70
C TYR A 52 -4.47 10.39 1.73
N ALA A 53 -4.85 10.39 3.01
CA ALA A 53 -3.87 10.36 4.08
C ALA A 53 -3.07 9.05 4.00
N GLU A 54 -1.76 9.13 4.15
CA GLU A 54 -0.87 7.97 4.11
C GLU A 54 -1.30 6.86 5.09
N GLY A 55 -1.78 7.23 6.28
CA GLY A 55 -2.31 6.28 7.26
C GLY A 55 -3.52 5.49 6.75
N ASP A 56 -4.45 6.16 6.07
CA ASP A 56 -5.65 5.51 5.49
C ASP A 56 -5.27 4.62 4.31
N VAL A 57 -4.30 5.05 3.50
CA VAL A 57 -3.74 4.27 2.40
C VAL A 57 -3.11 2.96 2.91
N PHE A 58 -2.32 3.02 3.98
CA PHE A 58 -1.75 1.81 4.58
C PHE A 58 -2.82 0.90 5.21
N ALA A 59 -3.82 1.48 5.87
CA ALA A 59 -4.95 0.71 6.40
C ALA A 59 -5.68 -0.03 5.27
N PHE A 60 -5.99 0.66 4.18
CA PHE A 60 -6.60 0.11 2.97
C PHE A 60 -5.80 -1.04 2.36
N GLU A 61 -4.47 -0.95 2.35
CA GLU A 61 -3.58 -1.97 1.79
C GLU A 61 -3.45 -3.25 2.62
N GLY A 62 -3.93 -3.24 3.86
CA GLY A 62 -3.83 -4.38 4.79
C GLY A 62 -3.16 -4.06 6.13
N GLY A 63 -3.04 -2.78 6.51
CA GLY A 63 -2.61 -2.37 7.87
C GLY A 63 -1.37 -1.50 7.92
N ARG A 64 -0.96 -1.08 9.13
CA ARG A 64 0.19 -0.16 9.26
C ARG A 64 1.52 -0.86 8.98
N PRO A 65 2.54 -0.11 8.50
CA PRO A 65 3.89 -0.61 8.43
C PRO A 65 4.42 -0.96 9.83
N PRO A 66 5.22 -2.02 9.97
CA PRO A 66 5.94 -2.30 11.21
C PRO A 66 6.97 -1.19 11.51
N LYS A 67 7.32 -1.05 12.79
CA LYS A 67 8.25 -0.01 13.26
C LYS A 67 9.58 -0.09 12.51
N GLY A 68 10.05 1.06 11.98
CA GLY A 68 11.31 1.16 11.24
C GLY A 68 11.24 0.76 9.75
N LEU A 69 10.05 0.42 9.21
CA LEU A 69 9.87 0.13 7.78
C LEU A 69 9.04 1.18 7.02
N LEU A 70 8.70 2.31 7.65
CA LEU A 70 7.87 3.34 7.04
C LEU A 70 8.37 3.80 5.66
N GLU A 71 9.68 4.05 5.53
CA GLU A 71 10.28 4.49 4.26
C GLU A 71 10.18 3.41 3.17
N ALA A 72 10.39 2.14 3.53
CA ALA A 72 10.24 1.03 2.59
C ALA A 72 8.78 0.89 2.10
N TYR A 73 7.84 1.24 2.96
CA TYR A 73 6.42 1.25 2.66
C TYR A 73 5.98 2.42 1.80
N ARG A 74 6.74 3.51 1.77
CA ARG A 74 6.55 4.64 0.86
C ARG A 74 7.08 4.38 -0.55
N ALA A 75 7.96 3.39 -0.71
CA ALA A 75 8.51 3.00 -2.01
C ALA A 75 7.45 2.40 -2.94
N ASP A 76 7.77 2.37 -4.24
CA ASP A 76 6.97 1.68 -5.24
C ASP A 76 6.87 0.18 -4.90
N LEU A 77 5.65 -0.35 -4.91
CA LEU A 77 5.38 -1.75 -4.62
C LEU A 77 5.71 -2.62 -5.83
N MET A 78 6.17 -3.83 -5.55
CA MET A 78 6.48 -4.83 -6.55
C MET A 78 5.24 -5.60 -6.98
N THR A 79 5.18 -5.95 -8.26
CA THR A 79 4.20 -6.92 -8.76
C THR A 79 4.61 -8.35 -8.38
N PRO A 80 3.70 -9.33 -8.46
CA PRO A 80 4.04 -10.74 -8.33
C PRO A 80 5.13 -11.20 -9.31
N ASP A 81 5.21 -10.57 -10.48
CA ASP A 81 6.18 -10.88 -11.52
C ASP A 81 7.58 -10.38 -11.14
N ASP A 82 7.67 -9.15 -10.62
CA ASP A 82 8.92 -8.59 -10.10
C ASP A 82 9.51 -9.44 -8.96
N VAL A 83 8.65 -10.02 -8.10
CA VAL A 83 9.09 -10.91 -7.02
C VAL A 83 9.57 -12.25 -7.58
N ALA A 84 8.85 -12.81 -8.55
CA ALA A 84 9.26 -14.03 -9.24
C ALA A 84 10.59 -13.84 -10.00
N ALA A 85 10.88 -12.66 -10.53
CA ALA A 85 12.18 -12.38 -11.15
C ALA A 85 13.37 -12.40 -10.17
N ARG A 86 13.11 -12.31 -8.85
CA ARG A 86 14.15 -12.29 -7.80
C ARG A 86 14.35 -13.63 -7.11
N CYS A 87 13.59 -14.66 -7.50
CA CYS A 87 13.67 -15.97 -6.86
C CYS A 87 13.25 -17.08 -7.82
N PRO A 88 13.65 -18.34 -7.59
CA PRO A 88 13.30 -19.47 -8.46
C PRO A 88 11.80 -19.85 -8.45
N LEU A 89 10.91 -19.06 -7.84
CA LEU A 89 9.48 -19.36 -7.74
C LEU A 89 8.69 -18.69 -8.85
N THR A 90 7.69 -19.41 -9.37
CA THR A 90 6.76 -18.86 -10.35
C THR A 90 5.82 -17.83 -9.71
N ARG A 91 5.27 -16.94 -10.55
CA ARG A 91 4.19 -16.01 -10.18
C ARG A 91 3.04 -16.71 -9.43
N GLY A 92 2.65 -17.91 -9.87
CA GLY A 92 1.58 -18.68 -9.24
C GLY A 92 1.92 -19.05 -7.79
N THR A 93 3.15 -19.51 -7.55
CA THR A 93 3.63 -19.85 -6.21
C THR A 93 3.76 -18.61 -5.32
N ILE A 94 4.21 -17.47 -5.85
CA ILE A 94 4.24 -16.20 -5.10
C ILE A 94 2.84 -15.80 -4.62
N LEU A 95 1.84 -15.89 -5.51
CA LEU A 95 0.46 -15.60 -5.15
C LEU A 95 -0.11 -16.60 -4.14
N ASP A 96 0.21 -17.89 -4.26
CA ASP A 96 -0.18 -18.91 -3.28
C ASP A 96 0.41 -18.61 -1.89
N ARG A 97 1.70 -18.27 -1.82
CA ARG A 97 2.37 -17.91 -0.57
C ARG A 97 1.81 -16.62 0.06
N ALA A 98 1.42 -15.64 -0.77
CA ALA A 98 0.74 -14.44 -0.30
C ALA A 98 -0.64 -14.77 0.30
N ARG A 99 -1.44 -15.63 -0.37
CA ARG A 99 -2.75 -16.08 0.13
C ARG A 99 -2.64 -16.86 1.45
N LYS A 100 -1.58 -17.64 1.62
CA LYS A 100 -1.29 -18.40 2.83
C LYS A 100 -0.68 -17.55 3.96
N GLY A 101 -0.39 -16.27 3.71
CA GLY A 101 0.24 -15.38 4.70
C GLY A 101 1.72 -15.66 4.98
N VAL A 102 2.36 -16.51 4.16
CA VAL A 102 3.80 -16.85 4.29
C VAL A 102 4.70 -15.74 3.75
N LEU A 103 4.23 -15.06 2.70
CA LEU A 103 4.90 -13.91 2.12
C LEU A 103 4.10 -12.65 2.47
N PRO A 104 4.67 -11.67 3.20
CA PRO A 104 4.01 -10.41 3.49
C PRO A 104 3.58 -9.71 2.21
N ALA A 105 2.28 -9.44 2.10
CA ALA A 105 1.69 -8.91 0.88
C ALA A 105 0.59 -7.91 1.23
N ARG A 106 0.41 -6.95 0.32
CA ARG A 106 -0.60 -5.91 0.37
C ARG A 106 -1.66 -6.16 -0.67
N ARG A 107 -2.92 -6.02 -0.27
CA ARG A 107 -4.06 -6.28 -1.15
C ARG A 107 -4.69 -4.97 -1.56
N ILE A 108 -4.63 -4.67 -2.86
CA ILE A 108 -5.19 -3.47 -3.46
C ILE A 108 -6.29 -3.93 -4.43
N GLY A 109 -7.53 -3.94 -3.95
CA GLY A 109 -8.65 -4.57 -4.64
C GLY A 109 -8.42 -6.08 -4.85
N THR A 110 -8.22 -6.49 -6.10
CA THR A 110 -7.92 -7.89 -6.48
C THR A 110 -6.43 -8.14 -6.69
N ALA A 111 -5.60 -7.10 -6.72
CA ALA A 111 -4.17 -7.20 -6.97
C ALA A 111 -3.40 -7.41 -5.66
N TRP A 112 -2.43 -8.32 -5.72
CA TRP A 112 -1.42 -8.51 -4.67
C TRP A 112 -0.18 -7.70 -5.02
N ARG A 113 0.35 -6.97 -4.03
CA ARG A 113 1.52 -6.12 -4.14
C ARG A 113 2.46 -6.35 -2.97
N PHE A 114 3.75 -6.18 -3.21
CA PHE A 114 4.77 -6.57 -2.26
C PHE A 114 5.71 -5.42 -1.96
N VAL A 115 6.03 -5.23 -0.69
CA VAL A 115 6.99 -4.21 -0.27
C VAL A 115 8.40 -4.76 -0.52
N PRO A 116 9.27 -4.07 -1.28
CA PRO A 116 10.60 -4.56 -1.62
C PRO A 116 11.44 -5.02 -0.42
N ALA A 117 11.38 -4.27 0.69
CA ALA A 117 12.12 -4.60 1.91
C ALA A 117 11.60 -5.87 2.60
N GLU A 118 10.29 -6.12 2.58
CA GLU A 118 9.71 -7.35 3.15
C GLU A 118 10.04 -8.55 2.29
N VAL A 119 9.99 -8.41 0.96
CA VAL A 119 10.45 -9.44 0.03
C VAL A 119 11.93 -9.74 0.27
N ALA A 120 12.78 -8.73 0.38
CA ALA A 120 14.20 -8.92 0.65
C ALA A 120 14.46 -9.63 1.99
N ARG A 121 13.71 -9.28 3.05
CA ARG A 121 13.80 -9.99 4.35
C ARG A 121 13.36 -11.45 4.21
N TRP A 122 12.26 -11.69 3.52
CA TRP A 122 11.74 -13.03 3.29
C TRP A 122 12.69 -13.89 2.45
N LEU A 123 13.30 -13.34 1.40
CA LEU A 123 14.31 -14.05 0.60
C LEU A 123 15.55 -14.43 1.44
N LYS A 124 15.92 -13.64 2.45
CA LYS A 124 17.00 -13.98 3.39
C LYS A 124 16.64 -15.12 4.35
N THR A 125 15.36 -15.46 4.51
CA THR A 125 14.93 -16.59 5.36
C THR A 125 14.99 -17.92 4.62
N TRP A 126 15.34 -17.90 3.33
CA TRP A 126 15.47 -19.12 2.56
C TRP A 126 16.78 -19.83 2.90
N PRO A 127 16.76 -21.17 2.96
CA PRO A 127 17.97 -21.97 3.14
C PRO A 127 18.91 -21.88 1.94
#